data_AF-A0A1H6I9T8-F1
#
_entry.id   AF-A0A1H6I9T8-F1
#
_cell.length_a   1.000
_cell.length_b   1.000
_cell.length_c   1.000
_cell.angle_alpha   90.00
_cell.angle_beta   90.00
_cell.angle_gamma   90.00
#
_symmetry.space_group_name_H-M   'P 1'
#
loop_
_entity.id
_entity.type
_entity.pdbx_description
1 polymer ?
#
loop_
_entity_poly.entity_id
_entity_poly.type
_entity_poly.pdbx_seq_one_letter_code
_entity_poly.pdbx_strand_id
1 'polypeptide(L)'
;MTKNGQIFKWICFGGIGVYLAHCVHIAADDKLRAPLWHYLGLGYTSSFGVILVLAIFGLITLAISHHIKKRKVTGLQPISGKYTISFIVSYIPYVLLLLYSLYCSKFGFTFFTTSYGWEGFYSAFIIMGFVFCVIPVLPFCIFWQILYIVKWVRSRKAKQEKHT
;
A
#
# COMPACT_ATOMS: atom_id res chain seq x y z
N MET A 1 9.05 -6.60 -22.79
CA MET A 1 8.00 -6.84 -21.76
C MET A 1 7.32 -8.18 -22.11
N THR A 2 7.09 -9.08 -21.16
CA THR A 2 6.48 -10.39 -21.49
C THR A 2 4.99 -10.25 -21.78
N LYS A 3 4.40 -11.11 -22.62
CA LYS A 3 2.97 -11.11 -22.98
C LYS A 3 2.06 -11.06 -21.73
N ASN A 4 2.38 -11.85 -20.71
CA ASN A 4 1.65 -11.88 -19.43
C ASN A 4 1.75 -10.56 -18.66
N GLY A 5 2.87 -9.83 -18.76
CA GLY A 5 3.02 -8.52 -18.15
C GLY A 5 2.17 -7.44 -18.83
N GLN A 6 1.97 -7.52 -20.14
CA GLN A 6 1.07 -6.62 -20.85
C GLN A 6 -0.40 -6.88 -20.48
N ILE A 7 -0.82 -8.14 -20.41
CA ILE A 7 -2.18 -8.51 -19.98
C ILE A 7 -2.45 -8.00 -18.56
N PHE A 8 -1.52 -8.24 -17.62
CA PHE A 8 -1.65 -7.77 -16.24
C PHE A 8 -1.74 -6.23 -16.15
N LYS A 9 -0.93 -5.50 -16.93
CA LYS A 9 -1.01 -4.04 -17.04
C LYS A 9 -2.42 -3.60 -17.46
N TRP A 10 -2.99 -4.21 -18.49
CA TRP A 10 -4.34 -3.89 -18.97
C TRP A 10 -5.43 -4.19 -17.94
N ILE A 11 -5.31 -5.29 -17.18
CA ILE A 11 -6.23 -5.59 -16.06
C ILE A 11 -6.20 -4.47 -15.02
N CYS A 12 -5.01 -3.99 -14.63
CA CYS A 12 -4.90 -2.88 -13.68
C CYS A 12 -5.49 -1.57 -14.25
N PHE A 13 -5.24 -1.23 -15.52
CA PHE A 13 -5.87 -0.07 -16.15
C PHE A 13 -7.39 -0.20 -16.23
N GLY A 14 -7.90 -1.40 -16.49
CA GLY A 14 -9.33 -1.70 -16.43
C GLY A 14 -9.92 -1.44 -15.04
N GLY A 15 -9.24 -1.87 -13.97
CA GLY A 15 -9.66 -1.60 -12.60
C GLY A 15 -9.72 -0.10 -12.25
N ILE A 16 -8.73 0.68 -12.71
CA ILE A 16 -8.74 2.16 -12.58
C ILE A 16 -9.93 2.74 -13.38
N GLY A 17 -10.15 2.27 -14.60
CA GLY A 17 -11.28 2.70 -15.43
C GLY A 17 -12.64 2.44 -14.80
N VAL A 18 -12.84 1.27 -14.18
CA VAL A 18 -14.06 0.91 -13.45
C VAL A 18 -14.31 1.85 -12.27
N TYR A 19 -13.27 2.16 -11.49
CA TYR A 19 -13.38 3.13 -10.39
C TYR A 19 -13.77 4.53 -10.90
N LEU A 20 -13.14 5.00 -11.99
CA LEU A 20 -13.45 6.30 -12.57
C LEU A 20 -14.89 6.34 -13.12
N ALA A 21 -15.34 5.28 -13.81
CA ALA A 21 -16.70 5.18 -14.31
C ALA A 21 -17.74 5.25 -13.17
N HIS A 22 -17.46 4.59 -12.04
CA HIS A 22 -18.31 4.67 -10.84
C HIS A 22 -18.35 6.11 -10.26
N CYS A 23 -17.21 6.79 -10.19
CA CYS A 23 -17.18 8.19 -9.72
C CYS A 23 -17.96 9.12 -10.65
N VAL A 24 -17.85 8.92 -11.97
CA VAL A 24 -18.62 9.67 -12.97
C VAL A 24 -20.12 9.39 -12.85
N HIS A 25 -20.51 8.14 -12.60
CA HIS A 25 -21.92 7.78 -12.40
C HIS A 25 -22.52 8.52 -11.20
N ILE A 26 -21.83 8.54 -10.05
CA ILE A 26 -22.27 9.29 -8.86
C ILE A 26 -22.36 10.79 -9.16
N ALA A 27 -21.36 11.35 -9.86
CA ALA A 27 -21.37 12.76 -10.22
C ALA A 27 -22.53 13.12 -11.17
N ALA A 28 -22.89 12.21 -12.08
CA ALA A 28 -24.01 12.37 -12.99
C ALA A 28 -25.36 12.33 -12.25
N ASP A 29 -25.54 11.40 -11.31
CA ASP A 29 -26.74 11.29 -10.49
C ASP A 29 -26.96 12.54 -9.62
N ASP A 30 -25.86 13.11 -9.09
CA ASP A 30 -25.88 14.33 -8.29
C ASP A 30 -25.84 15.63 -9.13
N LYS A 31 -25.90 15.52 -10.46
CA LYS A 31 -25.87 16.67 -11.40
C LYS A 31 -24.70 17.63 -11.16
N LEU A 32 -23.54 17.10 -10.75
CA LEU A 32 -22.30 17.86 -10.49
C LEU A 32 -22.47 19.00 -9.47
N ARG A 33 -23.36 18.83 -8.49
CA ARG A 33 -23.61 19.85 -7.45
C ARG A 33 -22.43 20.02 -6.48
N ALA A 34 -21.61 18.99 -6.30
CA ALA A 34 -20.44 19.00 -5.45
C ALA A 34 -19.13 19.10 -6.26
N PRO A 35 -18.01 19.51 -5.63
CA PRO A 35 -16.71 19.52 -6.28
C PRO A 35 -16.28 18.10 -6.69
N LEU A 36 -15.56 17.98 -7.81
CA LEU A 36 -15.01 16.71 -8.34
C LEU A 36 -14.27 15.87 -7.30
N TRP A 37 -13.50 16.51 -6.42
CA TRP A 37 -12.75 15.85 -5.35
C TRP A 37 -13.64 15.10 -4.36
N HIS A 38 -14.88 15.54 -4.17
CA HIS A 38 -15.81 14.90 -3.26
C HIS A 38 -16.29 13.54 -3.81
N TYR A 39 -16.54 13.47 -5.11
CA TYR A 39 -16.93 12.21 -5.78
C TYR A 39 -15.79 11.19 -5.79
N LEU A 40 -14.55 11.65 -5.99
CA LEU A 40 -13.35 10.81 -5.89
C LEU A 40 -13.13 10.33 -4.44
N GLY A 41 -13.27 11.23 -3.45
CA GLY A 41 -13.11 10.91 -2.04
C GLY A 41 -14.14 9.89 -1.53
N LEU A 42 -15.42 10.08 -1.86
CA LEU A 42 -16.50 9.15 -1.51
C LEU A 42 -16.33 7.79 -2.21
N GLY A 43 -15.86 7.80 -3.46
CA GLY A 43 -15.53 6.58 -4.19
C GLY A 43 -14.42 5.76 -3.52
N TYR A 44 -13.44 6.41 -2.90
CA TYR A 44 -12.31 5.73 -2.24
C TYR A 44 -12.75 4.90 -1.02
N THR A 45 -13.75 5.36 -0.27
CA THR A 45 -14.32 4.61 0.87
C THR A 45 -15.26 3.47 0.46
N SER A 46 -15.54 3.32 -0.83
CA SER A 46 -16.41 2.26 -1.37
C SER A 46 -15.62 1.01 -1.78
N SER A 47 -16.32 -0.09 -2.06
CA SER A 47 -15.72 -1.31 -2.66
C SER A 47 -14.95 -1.02 -3.96
N PHE A 48 -15.32 0.03 -4.72
CA PHE A 48 -14.60 0.45 -5.92
C PHE A 48 -13.25 1.10 -5.60
N GLY A 49 -13.12 1.76 -4.44
CA GLY A 49 -11.84 2.27 -3.96
C GLY A 49 -10.83 1.15 -3.69
N VAL A 50 -11.29 -0.01 -3.19
CA VAL A 50 -10.44 -1.20 -3.03
C VAL A 50 -9.90 -1.68 -4.38
N ILE A 51 -10.73 -1.69 -5.43
CA ILE A 51 -10.32 -2.06 -6.80
C ILE A 51 -9.23 -1.10 -7.31
N LEU A 52 -9.39 0.21 -7.07
CA LEU A 52 -8.38 1.21 -7.43
C LEU A 52 -7.04 0.94 -6.73
N VAL A 53 -7.06 0.72 -5.40
CA VAL A 53 -5.83 0.48 -4.62
C VAL A 53 -5.11 -0.77 -5.10
N LEU A 54 -5.85 -1.87 -5.33
CA LEU A 54 -5.27 -3.11 -5.87
C LEU A 54 -4.68 -2.91 -7.27
N ALA A 55 -5.34 -2.14 -8.13
CA ALA A 55 -4.84 -1.81 -9.45
C ALA A 55 -3.53 -0.99 -9.38
N ILE A 56 -3.46 0.00 -8.49
CA ILE A 56 -2.25 0.81 -8.27
C ILE A 56 -1.09 -0.07 -7.76
N PHE A 57 -1.34 -0.92 -6.75
CA PHE A 57 -0.34 -1.86 -6.25
C PHE A 57 0.12 -2.86 -7.32
N GLY A 58 -0.78 -3.32 -8.18
CA GLY A 58 -0.43 -4.13 -9.35
C GLY A 58 0.54 -3.41 -10.29
N LEU A 59 0.23 -2.17 -10.67
CA LEU A 59 1.10 -1.35 -11.54
C LEU A 59 2.47 -1.10 -10.91
N ILE A 60 2.52 -0.77 -9.61
CA ILE A 60 3.77 -0.59 -8.86
C ILE A 60 4.59 -1.88 -8.86
N THR A 61 3.98 -3.03 -8.58
CA THR A 61 4.66 -4.34 -8.63
C THR A 61 5.29 -4.58 -9.98
N LEU A 62 4.56 -4.29 -11.06
CA LEU A 62 5.01 -4.49 -12.43
C LEU A 62 6.19 -3.56 -12.76
N ALA A 63 6.11 -2.28 -12.38
CA ALA A 63 7.18 -1.30 -12.56
C ALA A 63 8.47 -1.73 -11.83
N ILE A 64 8.38 -2.10 -10.55
CA ILE A 64 9.54 -2.55 -9.77
C ILE A 64 10.12 -3.83 -10.38
N SER A 65 9.28 -4.77 -10.81
CA SER A 65 9.73 -6.03 -11.41
C SER A 65 10.44 -5.79 -12.75
N HIS A 66 9.96 -4.83 -13.54
CA HIS A 66 10.62 -4.40 -14.77
C HIS A 66 12.00 -3.76 -14.48
N HIS A 67 12.07 -2.85 -13.51
CA HIS A 67 13.34 -2.23 -13.09
C HIS A 67 14.36 -3.27 -12.63
N ILE A 68 13.96 -4.24 -11.82
CA ILE A 68 14.86 -5.28 -11.33
C ILE A 68 15.32 -6.21 -12.47
N LYS A 69 14.42 -6.58 -13.38
CA LYS A 69 14.79 -7.39 -14.55
C LYS A 69 15.81 -6.65 -15.43
N LYS A 70 15.61 -5.34 -15.66
CA LYS A 70 16.56 -4.49 -16.38
C LYS A 70 17.94 -4.49 -15.71
N ARG A 71 17.98 -4.36 -14.37
CA ARG A 71 19.24 -4.43 -13.61
C ARG A 71 19.97 -5.77 -13.73
N LYS A 72 19.23 -6.87 -13.71
CA LYS A 72 19.78 -8.22 -13.89
C LYS A 72 20.42 -8.39 -15.28
N VAL A 73 19.80 -7.85 -16.33
CA VAL A 73 20.35 -7.88 -17.70
C VAL A 73 21.63 -7.04 -17.79
N THR A 74 21.71 -5.93 -17.07
CA THR A 74 22.93 -5.09 -16.99
C THR A 74 24.00 -5.64 -16.04
N GLY A 75 23.86 -6.85 -15.51
CA GLY A 75 24.84 -7.47 -14.58
C GLY A 75 24.84 -6.90 -13.15
N LEU A 76 23.97 -5.93 -12.85
CA LEU A 76 23.85 -5.36 -11.51
C LEU A 76 23.09 -6.29 -10.57
N GLN A 77 23.35 -6.16 -9.26
CA GLN A 77 22.59 -6.92 -8.27
C GLN A 77 21.08 -6.58 -8.35
N PRO A 78 20.20 -7.60 -8.29
CA PRO A 78 18.77 -7.42 -8.45
C PRO A 78 18.13 -6.60 -7.31
N ILE A 79 18.71 -6.65 -6.11
CA ILE A 79 18.30 -5.86 -4.96
C ILE A 79 19.50 -4.98 -4.58
N SER A 80 19.39 -3.66 -4.77
CA SER A 80 20.39 -2.73 -4.22
C SER A 80 20.12 -2.40 -2.76
N GLY A 81 21.15 -1.92 -2.05
CA GLY A 81 21.01 -1.42 -0.67
C GLY A 81 19.89 -0.40 -0.48
N LYS A 82 19.56 0.42 -1.49
CA LYS A 82 18.38 1.31 -1.46
C LYS A 82 17.05 0.58 -1.20
N TYR A 83 16.86 -0.62 -1.74
CA TYR A 83 15.67 -1.43 -1.48
C TYR A 83 15.65 -1.95 -0.05
N THR A 84 16.81 -2.31 0.49
CA THR A 84 16.96 -2.75 1.89
C THR A 84 16.68 -1.61 2.87
N ILE A 85 17.19 -0.40 2.59
CA ILE A 85 16.87 0.80 3.38
C ILE A 85 15.37 1.07 3.32
N SER A 86 14.77 1.06 2.13
CA SER A 86 13.32 1.23 1.98
C SER A 86 12.51 0.16 2.70
N PHE A 87 12.99 -1.08 2.75
CA PHE A 87 12.38 -2.15 3.53
C PHE A 87 12.44 -1.87 5.04
N ILE A 88 13.59 -1.44 5.56
CA ILE A 88 13.71 -1.06 6.98
C ILE A 88 12.81 0.15 7.30
N VAL A 89 12.83 1.18 6.46
CA VAL A 89 12.01 2.39 6.61
C VAL A 89 10.51 2.06 6.61
N SER A 90 10.07 1.03 5.88
CA SER A 90 8.67 0.60 5.90
C SER A 90 8.20 0.13 7.28
N TYR A 91 9.09 -0.17 8.23
CA TYR A 91 8.71 -0.52 9.60
C TYR A 91 8.40 0.70 10.49
N ILE A 92 8.86 1.89 10.10
CA ILE A 92 8.73 3.11 10.89
C ILE A 92 7.27 3.41 11.26
N PRO A 93 6.28 3.33 10.35
CA PRO A 93 4.89 3.61 10.70
C PRO A 93 4.33 2.69 11.80
N TYR A 94 4.71 1.41 11.82
CA TYR A 94 4.27 0.48 12.88
C TYR A 94 4.91 0.82 14.23
N VAL A 95 6.20 1.16 14.22
CA VAL A 95 6.92 1.56 15.44
C VAL A 95 6.35 2.86 15.98
N LEU A 96 6.09 3.86 15.13
CA LEU A 96 5.47 5.11 15.54
C LEU A 96 4.04 4.90 16.07
N LEU A 97 3.24 4.05 15.42
CA LEU A 97 1.91 3.69 15.91
C LEU A 97 2.01 3.06 17.30
N LEU A 98 2.90 2.10 17.50
CA LEU A 98 3.10 1.45 18.80
C LEU A 98 3.56 2.44 19.87
N LEU A 99 4.55 3.29 19.57
CA LEU A 99 5.05 4.31 20.49
C LEU A 99 3.96 5.34 20.83
N TYR A 100 3.15 5.75 19.86
CA TYR A 100 2.03 6.64 20.08
C TYR A 100 0.97 6.00 20.99
N SER A 101 0.61 4.73 20.75
CA SER A 101 -0.31 4.00 21.63
C SER A 101 0.24 3.86 23.05
N LEU A 102 1.55 3.61 23.22
CA LEU A 102 2.19 3.58 24.54
C LEU A 102 2.18 4.95 25.22
N TYR A 103 2.43 6.02 24.48
CA TYR A 103 2.31 7.39 24.97
C TYR A 103 0.87 7.66 25.45
N CYS A 104 -0.13 7.31 24.64
CA CYS A 104 -1.55 7.43 24.98
C CYS A 104 -1.97 6.61 26.20
N SER A 105 -1.34 5.47 26.45
CA SER A 105 -1.56 4.69 27.69
C SER A 105 -1.28 5.54 28.94
N LYS A 106 -0.22 6.36 28.91
CA LYS A 106 0.21 7.17 30.05
C LYS A 106 -0.50 8.53 30.11
N PHE A 107 -0.65 9.19 28.97
CA PHE A 107 -1.13 10.57 28.89
C PHE A 107 -2.61 10.70 28.49
N GLY A 108 -3.27 9.57 28.24
CA GLY A 108 -4.64 9.52 27.79
C GLY A 108 -4.77 9.59 26.27
N PHE A 109 -5.79 8.93 25.75
CA PHE A 109 -6.24 9.06 24.36
C PHE A 109 -7.68 9.56 24.35
N THR A 110 -7.97 10.57 23.53
CA THR A 110 -9.31 11.17 23.44
C THR A 110 -9.81 11.05 22.01
N PHE A 111 -10.93 10.35 21.84
CA PHE A 111 -11.67 10.31 20.58
C PHE A 111 -13.13 10.71 20.78
N PHE A 112 -13.78 10.15 21.81
CA PHE A 112 -15.07 10.63 22.32
C PHE A 112 -14.98 10.98 23.81
N THR A 113 -14.37 10.08 24.58
CA THR A 113 -14.00 10.27 25.98
C THR A 113 -12.50 9.99 26.14
N THR A 114 -11.89 10.54 27.19
CA THR A 114 -10.46 10.32 27.47
C THR A 114 -10.28 8.99 28.22
N SER A 115 -9.56 8.06 27.61
CA SER A 115 -9.22 6.75 28.20
C SER A 115 -7.73 6.68 28.51
N TYR A 116 -7.38 6.07 29.65
CA TYR A 116 -6.00 5.88 30.12
C TYR A 116 -5.63 4.39 30.19
N GLY A 117 -4.36 4.11 30.48
CA GLY A 117 -3.84 2.77 30.66
C GLY A 117 -4.03 1.89 29.43
N TRP A 118 -4.43 0.64 29.64
CA TRP A 118 -4.63 -0.31 28.54
C TRP A 118 -5.73 0.12 27.56
N GLU A 119 -6.82 0.71 28.05
CA GLU A 119 -7.91 1.19 27.20
C GLU A 119 -7.46 2.35 26.30
N GLY A 120 -6.66 3.28 26.84
CA GLY A 120 -6.04 4.35 26.07
C GLY A 120 -5.10 3.82 24.99
N PHE A 121 -4.26 2.84 25.32
CA PHE A 121 -3.39 2.15 24.36
C PHE A 121 -4.18 1.49 23.24
N TYR A 122 -5.16 0.65 23.59
CA TYR A 122 -5.93 -0.15 22.65
C TYR A 122 -6.75 0.74 21.72
N SER A 123 -7.45 1.73 22.29
CA SER A 123 -8.24 2.70 21.52
C SER A 123 -7.36 3.48 20.54
N ALA A 124 -6.21 4.00 20.99
CA ALA A 124 -5.27 4.69 20.12
C ALA A 124 -4.73 3.78 19.01
N PHE A 125 -4.36 2.54 19.35
CA PHE A 125 -3.82 1.56 18.40
C PHE A 125 -4.82 1.23 17.28
N ILE A 126 -6.07 0.94 17.66
CA ILE A 126 -7.11 0.57 16.70
C ILE A 126 -7.53 1.77 15.86
N ILE A 127 -7.81 2.92 16.48
CA ILE A 127 -8.31 4.09 15.76
C ILE A 127 -7.22 4.66 14.84
N MET A 128 -6.01 4.88 15.34
CA MET A 128 -4.92 5.38 14.50
C MET A 128 -4.44 4.35 13.49
N GLY A 129 -4.45 3.06 13.84
CA GLY A 129 -4.19 1.97 12.91
C GLY A 129 -5.19 1.97 11.75
N PHE A 130 -6.48 2.16 12.04
CA PHE A 130 -7.52 2.30 11.03
C PHE A 130 -7.33 3.55 10.17
N VAL A 131 -6.98 4.69 10.77
CA VAL A 131 -6.65 5.92 10.03
C VAL A 131 -5.49 5.68 9.05
N PHE A 132 -4.45 4.94 9.46
CA PHE A 132 -3.33 4.56 8.60
C PHE A 132 -3.63 3.40 7.62
N CYS A 133 -4.83 2.83 7.68
CA CYS A 133 -5.38 1.97 6.63
C CYS A 133 -6.21 2.77 5.63
N VAL A 134 -6.97 3.76 6.10
CA VAL A 134 -7.75 4.69 5.25
C VAL A 134 -6.80 5.54 4.40
N ILE A 135 -5.87 6.26 5.03
CA ILE A 135 -4.71 6.81 4.33
C ILE A 135 -3.78 5.61 4.17
N PRO A 136 -3.55 5.05 2.97
CA PRO A 136 -3.09 3.67 2.79
C PRO A 136 -1.59 3.47 3.09
N VAL A 137 -1.10 4.01 4.20
CA VAL A 137 0.26 3.95 4.70
C VAL A 137 0.62 2.52 5.12
N LEU A 138 -0.18 1.89 5.99
CA LEU A 138 0.08 0.50 6.41
C LEU A 138 -0.08 -0.49 5.25
N PRO A 139 -1.16 -0.43 4.44
CA PRO A 139 -1.27 -1.28 3.25
C PRO A 139 -0.05 -1.15 2.32
N PHE A 140 0.44 0.06 2.07
CA PHE A 140 1.62 0.29 1.24
C PHE A 140 2.89 -0.29 1.88
N CYS A 141 3.07 -0.15 3.19
CA CYS A 141 4.21 -0.73 3.91
C CYS A 141 4.20 -2.26 3.87
N ILE A 142 3.06 -2.90 4.18
CA ILE A 142 2.91 -4.36 4.10
C ILE A 142 3.19 -4.84 2.68
N PHE A 143 2.60 -4.17 1.68
CA PHE A 143 2.81 -4.49 0.29
C PHE A 143 4.30 -4.43 -0.10
N TRP A 144 5.00 -3.36 0.30
CA TRP A 144 6.43 -3.24 0.05
C TRP A 144 7.25 -4.32 0.76
N GLN A 145 6.93 -4.65 2.01
CA GLN A 145 7.59 -5.71 2.77
C GLN A 145 7.44 -7.07 2.10
N ILE A 146 6.22 -7.44 1.70
CA ILE A 146 5.94 -8.69 0.98
C ILE A 146 6.72 -8.72 -0.33
N LEU A 147 6.68 -7.65 -1.12
CA LEU A 147 7.43 -7.58 -2.38
C LEU A 147 8.93 -7.76 -2.19
N TYR A 148 9.51 -7.15 -1.15
CA TYR A 148 10.92 -7.29 -0.83
C TYR A 148 11.24 -8.74 -0.44
N ILE A 149 10.47 -9.34 0.47
CA ILE A 149 10.65 -10.73 0.93
C ILE A 149 10.57 -11.72 -0.24
N VAL A 150 9.51 -11.64 -1.06
CA VAL A 150 9.31 -12.55 -2.20
C VAL A 150 10.50 -12.47 -3.17
N LYS A 151 11.00 -11.26 -3.45
CA LYS A 151 12.13 -11.08 -4.37
C LYS A 151 13.44 -11.55 -3.78
N TRP A 152 13.65 -11.32 -2.48
CA TRP A 152 14.82 -11.81 -1.77
C TRP A 152 14.87 -13.34 -1.76
N VAL A 153 13.75 -14.02 -1.44
CA VAL A 153 13.65 -15.49 -1.49
C VAL A 153 13.94 -16.01 -2.90
N ARG A 154 13.31 -15.44 -3.95
CA ARG A 154 13.56 -15.84 -5.34
C ARG A 154 15.02 -15.64 -5.75
N SER A 155 15.65 -14.55 -5.32
CA SER A 155 17.05 -14.29 -5.64
C SER A 155 18.00 -15.25 -4.94
N ARG A 156 17.66 -15.75 -3.74
CA ARG A 156 18.46 -16.77 -3.03
C ARG A 156 18.37 -18.13 -3.73
N LYS A 157 17.16 -18.57 -4.09
CA LYS A 157 16.95 -19.83 -4.83
C LYS A 157 17.74 -19.86 -6.14
N ALA A 158 17.68 -18.79 -6.93
CA ALA A 158 18.41 -18.69 -8.19
C ALA A 158 19.94 -18.63 -8.06
N LYS A 159 20.48 -18.34 -6.85
CA LYS A 159 21.92 -18.45 -6.59
C LYS A 159 22.31 -19.90 -6.25
N GLN A 160 21.48 -20.61 -5.48
CA GLN A 160 21.73 -22.01 -5.13
C GLN A 160 21.76 -22.91 -6.37
N GLU A 161 20.80 -22.74 -7.31
CA GLU A 161 20.74 -23.49 -8.58
C GLU A 161 21.94 -23.26 -9.52
N LYS A 162 22.75 -22.21 -9.30
CA LYS A 162 23.97 -21.95 -10.09
C LYS A 162 25.23 -22.57 -9.50
N HIS A 163 25.15 -23.05 -8.27
CA HIS A 163 26.28 -23.66 -7.54
C HIS A 163 26.11 -25.18 -7.36
N THR A 164 25.02 -25.76 -7.85
CA THR A 164 24.82 -27.19 -8.06
C THR A 164 25.08 -27.53 -9.52
#